data_AF-A0A951ADJ7-F1
#
_entry.id   AF-A0A951ADJ7-F1
#
_cell.length_a   1.000
_cell.length_b   1.000
_cell.length_c   1.000
_cell.angle_alpha   90.00
_cell.angle_beta   90.00
_cell.angle_gamma   90.00
#
_symmetry.space_group_name_H-M   'P 1'
#
loop_
_entity.id
_entity.type
_entity.pdbx_description
1 polymer ?
#
loop_
_entity_poly.entity_id
_entity_poly.type
_entity_poly.pdbx_seq_one_letter_code
_entity_poly.pdbx_strand_id
1 'polypeptide(L)'
;MAHMIIRGGRVLDIDKGTAEPQDILVQDDTIAALGPPGMPAPEGAAVVSAERKLIHPGLVNAHTHAHGNLAKGMGDRWTLELLLTAAPWITGNRTHDDIHLTAQLGAVEMVLKGCTAAYDLFVEFPLPTRDGVRLVASAYQEVGMRAVIAPMVANRTFFEAIPGLMDALPDNLREG
;
A
#
# COMPACT_ATOMS: atom_id res chain seq x y z
N MET A 1 27.44 -11.24 -6.74
CA MET A 1 26.74 -9.93 -6.77
C MET A 1 26.07 -9.84 -8.12
N ALA A 2 24.77 -9.55 -8.14
CA ALA A 2 24.01 -9.40 -9.37
C ALA A 2 24.07 -7.93 -9.81
N HIS A 3 24.29 -7.70 -11.10
CA HIS A 3 24.31 -6.36 -11.68
C HIS A 3 23.22 -6.22 -12.74
N MET A 4 22.55 -5.08 -12.74
CA MET A 4 21.58 -4.69 -13.76
C MET A 4 21.87 -3.26 -14.20
N ILE A 5 21.78 -2.98 -15.50
CA ILE A 5 21.83 -1.63 -16.03
C ILE A 5 20.56 -1.29 -16.81
N ILE A 6 19.91 -0.20 -16.43
CA ILE A 6 18.73 0.34 -17.11
C ILE A 6 19.23 1.42 -18.07
N ARG A 7 18.86 1.33 -19.36
CA ARG A 7 19.40 2.20 -20.43
C ARG A 7 18.33 2.85 -21.29
N GLY A 8 18.65 4.00 -21.88
CA GLY A 8 17.84 4.64 -22.92
C GLY A 8 16.60 5.40 -22.42
N GLY A 9 16.41 5.50 -21.11
CA GLY A 9 15.34 6.29 -20.49
C GLY A 9 15.77 7.72 -20.16
N ARG A 10 14.80 8.56 -19.80
CA ARG A 10 15.05 9.85 -19.14
C ARG A 10 14.78 9.70 -17.65
N VAL A 11 15.74 10.03 -16.80
CA VAL A 11 15.61 9.91 -15.34
C VAL A 11 15.14 11.23 -14.77
N LEU A 12 14.00 11.22 -14.07
CA LEU A 12 13.41 12.38 -13.41
C LEU A 12 14.28 12.81 -12.21
N ASP A 13 14.75 14.04 -12.26
CA ASP A 13 15.31 14.77 -11.13
C ASP A 13 14.17 15.60 -10.50
N ILE A 14 13.68 15.13 -9.35
CA ILE A 14 12.53 15.73 -8.66
C ILE A 14 12.84 17.16 -8.21
N ASP A 15 14.04 17.39 -7.69
CA ASP A 15 14.44 18.68 -7.11
C ASP A 15 14.55 19.75 -8.20
N LYS A 16 15.01 19.37 -9.40
CA LYS A 16 15.13 20.29 -10.54
C LYS A 16 13.89 20.35 -11.41
N GLY A 17 12.97 19.39 -11.29
CA GLY A 17 11.81 19.27 -12.18
C GLY A 17 12.18 18.99 -13.64
N THR A 18 13.36 18.40 -13.88
CA THR A 18 13.84 18.04 -15.22
C THR A 18 14.00 16.53 -15.34
N ALA A 19 14.09 16.03 -16.57
CA ALA A 19 14.37 14.61 -16.81
C ALA A 19 15.42 14.49 -17.90
N GLU A 20 16.60 14.00 -17.57
CA GLU A 20 17.73 13.92 -18.51
C GLU A 20 18.01 12.47 -18.92
N PRO A 21 18.50 12.23 -20.16
CA PRO A 21 18.96 10.90 -20.57
C PRO A 21 20.08 10.43 -19.64
N GLN A 22 19.86 9.32 -18.96
CA GLN A 22 20.82 8.72 -18.03
C GLN A 22 20.66 7.20 -18.01
N ASP A 23 21.76 6.50 -17.80
CA ASP A 23 21.77 5.09 -17.48
C ASP A 23 21.81 4.90 -15.95
N ILE A 24 21.17 3.85 -15.45
CA ILE A 24 21.11 3.52 -14.01
C ILE A 24 21.76 2.16 -13.80
N LEU A 25 22.86 2.11 -13.03
CA LEU A 25 23.47 0.87 -12.58
C LEU A 25 22.89 0.48 -11.21
N VAL A 26 22.32 -0.72 -11.14
CA VAL A 26 21.84 -1.35 -9.91
C VAL A 26 22.78 -2.50 -9.55
N GLN A 27 23.21 -2.54 -8.30
CA GLN A 27 23.95 -3.65 -7.72
C GLN A 27 23.10 -4.28 -6.63
N ASP A 28 22.77 -5.56 -6.83
CA ASP A 28 21.84 -6.32 -6.00
C ASP A 28 20.48 -5.58 -5.88
N ASP A 29 20.22 -4.85 -4.79
CA ASP A 29 18.98 -4.09 -4.54
C ASP A 29 19.18 -2.56 -4.48
N THR A 30 20.40 -2.10 -4.74
CA THR A 30 20.82 -0.72 -4.48
C THR A 30 21.23 -0.02 -5.78
N ILE A 31 20.83 1.24 -5.94
CA ILE A 31 21.33 2.09 -7.03
C ILE A 31 22.81 2.39 -6.75
N ALA A 32 23.70 1.82 -7.56
CA ALA A 32 25.14 1.95 -7.40
C ALA A 32 25.66 3.24 -8.09
N ALA A 33 25.10 3.59 -9.25
CA ALA A 33 25.49 4.80 -9.97
C ALA A 33 24.40 5.27 -10.94
N LEU A 34 24.39 6.58 -11.18
CA LEU A 34 23.73 7.23 -12.31
C LEU A 34 24.82 7.80 -13.22
N GLY A 35 24.66 7.69 -14.53
CA GLY A 35 25.66 8.17 -15.47
C GLY A 35 25.09 8.55 -16.83
N PRO A 36 25.90 9.17 -17.69
CA PRO A 36 25.48 9.50 -19.05
C PRO A 36 25.13 8.22 -19.83
N PRO A 37 24.28 8.33 -20.87
CA PRO A 37 23.96 7.21 -21.74
C PRO A 37 25.22 6.55 -22.30
N GLY A 38 25.30 5.22 -22.22
CA GLY A 38 26.46 4.45 -22.66
C GLY A 38 27.52 4.25 -21.58
N MET A 39 27.24 4.56 -20.30
CA MET A 39 28.19 4.32 -19.22
C MET A 39 28.61 2.83 -19.14
N PRO A 40 29.85 2.55 -18.73
CA PRO A 40 30.31 1.18 -18.51
C PRO A 40 29.45 0.47 -17.46
N ALA A 41 29.20 -0.82 -17.67
CA ALA A 41 28.60 -1.70 -16.68
C ALA A 41 29.52 -2.91 -16.47
N PRO A 42 29.47 -3.56 -15.29
CA PRO A 42 30.18 -4.82 -15.06
C PRO A 42 29.84 -5.87 -16.12
N GLU A 43 30.81 -6.70 -16.46
CA GLU A 43 30.60 -7.82 -17.38
C GLU A 43 29.48 -8.74 -16.87
N GLY A 44 28.57 -9.14 -17.77
CA GLY A 44 27.42 -9.97 -17.42
C GLY A 44 26.26 -9.22 -16.73
N ALA A 45 26.32 -7.89 -16.59
CA ALA A 45 25.18 -7.13 -16.08
C ALA A 45 23.94 -7.29 -16.99
N ALA A 46 22.78 -7.59 -16.38
CA ALA A 46 21.52 -7.68 -17.10
C ALA A 46 21.12 -6.31 -17.64
N VAL A 47 20.78 -6.22 -18.92
CA VAL A 47 20.39 -4.94 -19.55
C VAL A 47 18.87 -4.83 -19.63
N VAL A 48 18.34 -3.72 -19.11
CA VAL A 48 16.92 -3.37 -19.20
C VAL A 48 16.77 -2.14 -20.08
N SER A 49 16.01 -2.25 -21.18
CA SER A 49 15.72 -1.09 -22.03
C SER A 49 14.55 -0.27 -21.47
N ALA A 50 14.80 1.03 -21.31
CA ALA A 50 13.85 2.07 -20.95
C ALA A 50 13.66 3.08 -22.09
N GLU A 51 13.94 2.69 -23.34
CA GLU A 51 13.75 3.54 -24.51
C GLU A 51 12.36 4.16 -24.57
N ARG A 52 12.31 5.48 -24.79
CA ARG A 52 11.07 6.27 -24.85
C ARG A 52 10.25 6.21 -23.56
N LYS A 53 10.88 5.90 -22.41
CA LYS A 53 10.25 5.94 -21.09
C LYS A 53 10.84 7.05 -20.23
N LEU A 54 10.00 7.58 -19.35
CA LEU A 54 10.42 8.34 -18.18
C LEU A 54 10.63 7.36 -17.03
N ILE A 55 11.76 7.48 -16.34
CA ILE A 55 12.07 6.75 -15.11
C ILE A 55 11.89 7.72 -13.95
N HIS A 56 11.09 7.34 -12.97
CA HIS A 56 10.87 8.10 -11.73
C HIS A 56 11.03 7.18 -10.52
N PRO A 57 11.33 7.72 -9.32
CA PRO A 57 11.25 6.94 -8.10
C PRO A 57 9.85 6.36 -7.91
N GLY A 58 9.75 5.11 -7.47
CA GLY A 58 8.46 4.49 -7.21
C GLY A 58 7.64 5.32 -6.21
N LEU A 59 6.34 5.46 -6.45
CA LEU A 59 5.46 6.25 -5.60
C LEU A 59 5.37 5.64 -4.19
N VAL A 60 5.14 6.49 -3.20
CA VAL A 60 4.93 6.09 -1.81
C VAL A 60 3.52 6.49 -1.40
N ASN A 61 2.67 5.49 -1.14
CA ASN A 61 1.35 5.72 -0.57
C ASN A 61 1.47 5.88 0.95
N ALA A 62 1.52 7.13 1.40
CA ALA A 62 1.75 7.46 2.81
C ALA A 62 0.59 7.07 3.74
N HIS A 63 -0.57 6.66 3.21
CA HIS A 63 -1.70 6.22 4.02
C HIS A 63 -2.71 5.42 3.19
N THR A 64 -2.94 4.16 3.56
CA THR A 64 -3.96 3.30 2.95
C THR A 64 -4.69 2.46 3.99
N HIS A 65 -5.78 1.83 3.55
CA HIS A 65 -6.65 0.98 4.34
C HIS A 65 -6.94 -0.32 3.58
N ALA A 66 -6.04 -1.30 3.68
CA ALA A 66 -6.10 -2.50 2.85
C ALA A 66 -7.35 -3.36 3.09
N HIS A 67 -7.83 -3.42 4.33
CA HIS A 67 -9.06 -4.13 4.74
C HIS A 67 -10.30 -3.72 3.91
N GLY A 68 -10.32 -2.48 3.39
CA GLY A 68 -11.42 -1.96 2.57
C GLY A 68 -11.36 -2.34 1.09
N ASN A 69 -10.32 -3.06 0.63
CA ASN A 69 -10.11 -3.26 -0.81
C ASN A 69 -11.20 -4.07 -1.52
N LEU A 70 -11.88 -4.99 -0.82
CA LEU A 70 -13.03 -5.72 -1.37
C LEU A 70 -14.35 -4.93 -1.31
N ALA A 71 -14.36 -3.78 -0.63
CA ALA A 71 -15.54 -2.96 -0.43
C ALA A 71 -15.61 -1.72 -1.34
N LYS A 72 -14.64 -1.58 -2.25
CA LYS A 72 -14.59 -0.47 -3.20
C LYS A 72 -15.91 -0.42 -4.00
N GLY A 73 -16.59 0.73 -3.93
CA GLY A 73 -17.85 0.95 -4.63
C GLY A 73 -19.11 0.47 -3.92
N MET A 74 -19.03 -0.08 -2.69
CA MET A 74 -20.22 -0.51 -1.94
C MET A 74 -21.06 0.65 -1.40
N GLY A 75 -20.44 1.81 -1.17
CA GLY A 75 -21.11 3.03 -0.73
C GLY A 75 -20.71 4.20 -1.62
N ASP A 76 -21.69 5.01 -2.02
CA ASP A 76 -21.46 6.29 -2.69
C ASP A 76 -21.97 7.42 -1.79
N ARG A 77 -21.21 8.52 -1.73
CA ARG A 77 -21.52 9.75 -0.96
C ARG A 77 -21.86 9.53 0.52
N TRP A 78 -21.29 8.51 1.14
CA TRP A 78 -21.39 8.33 2.59
C TRP A 78 -20.57 9.41 3.30
N THR A 79 -21.11 9.92 4.41
CA THR A 79 -20.30 10.71 5.34
C THR A 79 -19.30 9.81 6.03
N LEU A 80 -18.26 10.39 6.63
CA LEU A 80 -17.28 9.63 7.39
C LEU A 80 -17.95 8.86 8.54
N GLU A 81 -18.92 9.47 9.22
CA GLU A 81 -19.65 8.86 10.32
C GLU A 81 -20.46 7.65 9.85
N LEU A 82 -21.12 7.74 8.69
CA LEU A 82 -21.84 6.61 8.09
C LEU A 82 -20.87 5.48 7.72
N LEU A 83 -19.73 5.80 7.10
CA LEU A 83 -18.70 4.83 6.74
C LEU A 83 -18.16 4.10 7.99
N LEU A 84 -17.81 4.84 9.04
CA LEU A 84 -17.27 4.29 10.28
C LEU A 84 -18.32 3.44 11.02
N THR A 85 -19.59 3.87 11.03
CA THR A 85 -20.70 3.08 11.58
C THR A 85 -20.88 1.77 10.81
N ALA A 86 -20.72 1.81 9.49
CA ALA A 86 -20.85 0.63 8.62
C ALA A 86 -19.61 -0.28 8.63
N ALA A 87 -18.48 0.13 9.21
CA ALA A 87 -17.22 -0.62 9.15
C ALA A 87 -17.34 -2.09 9.58
N PRO A 88 -18.06 -2.45 10.68
CA PRO A 88 -18.28 -3.85 11.04
C PRO A 88 -19.06 -4.63 9.98
N TRP A 89 -19.99 -3.99 9.28
CA TRP A 89 -20.73 -4.62 8.17
C TRP A 89 -19.87 -4.82 6.93
N ILE A 90 -18.98 -3.86 6.62
CA ILE A 90 -18.10 -3.91 5.44
C ILE A 90 -16.94 -4.89 5.64
N THR A 91 -16.36 -4.91 6.84
CA THR A 91 -15.07 -5.56 7.11
C THR A 91 -15.09 -6.57 8.26
N GLY A 92 -16.23 -6.76 8.93
CA GLY A 92 -16.38 -7.81 9.93
C GLY A 92 -16.54 -9.21 9.33
N ASN A 93 -16.47 -10.23 10.20
CA ASN A 93 -16.62 -11.65 9.86
C ASN A 93 -15.69 -12.13 8.73
N ARG A 94 -14.49 -11.56 8.64
CA ARG A 94 -13.47 -11.94 7.65
C ARG A 94 -12.73 -13.18 8.13
N THR A 95 -12.54 -14.13 7.21
CA THR A 95 -11.63 -15.25 7.42
C THR A 95 -10.18 -14.79 7.29
N HIS A 96 -9.23 -15.64 7.69
CA HIS A 96 -7.81 -15.37 7.45
C HIS A 96 -7.49 -15.19 5.95
N ASP A 97 -8.15 -15.97 5.09
CA ASP A 97 -7.99 -15.85 3.64
C ASP A 97 -8.50 -14.50 3.14
N ASP A 98 -9.62 -14.00 3.68
CA ASP A 98 -10.12 -12.67 3.33
C ASP A 98 -9.15 -11.55 3.75
N ILE A 99 -8.60 -11.64 4.97
CA ILE A 99 -7.64 -10.64 5.48
C ILE A 99 -6.41 -10.59 4.56
N HIS A 100 -5.86 -11.75 4.22
CA HIS A 100 -4.72 -11.83 3.32
C HIS A 100 -5.06 -11.33 1.90
N LEU A 101 -6.17 -11.78 1.31
CA LEU A 101 -6.58 -11.45 -0.05
C LEU A 101 -6.86 -9.94 -0.21
N THR A 102 -7.52 -9.31 0.76
CA THR A 102 -7.79 -7.87 0.71
C THR A 102 -6.50 -7.06 0.65
N ALA A 103 -5.48 -7.43 1.43
CA ALA A 103 -4.16 -6.80 1.40
C ALA A 103 -3.42 -7.07 0.09
N GLN A 104 -3.40 -8.31 -0.37
CA GLN A 104 -2.70 -8.72 -1.59
C GLN A 104 -3.25 -7.99 -2.81
N LEU A 105 -4.58 -7.91 -2.93
CA LEU A 105 -5.25 -7.18 -4.02
C LEU A 105 -4.87 -5.70 -4.04
N GLY A 106 -4.81 -5.06 -2.86
CA GLY A 106 -4.37 -3.67 -2.73
C GLY A 106 -2.92 -3.47 -3.15
N ALA A 107 -2.03 -4.37 -2.74
CA ALA A 107 -0.62 -4.34 -3.10
C ALA A 107 -0.41 -4.48 -4.62
N VAL A 108 -1.09 -5.44 -5.26
CA VAL A 108 -1.04 -5.63 -6.71
C VAL A 108 -1.53 -4.39 -7.45
N GLU A 109 -2.67 -3.82 -7.04
CA GLU A 109 -3.21 -2.61 -7.65
C GLU A 109 -2.25 -1.41 -7.53
N MET A 110 -1.58 -1.27 -6.39
CA MET A 110 -0.59 -0.22 -6.16
C MET A 110 0.64 -0.40 -7.05
N VAL A 111 1.18 -1.61 -7.15
CA VAL A 111 2.34 -1.90 -8.01
C VAL A 111 2.02 -1.64 -9.49
N LEU A 112 0.82 -2.03 -9.95
CA LEU A 112 0.36 -1.76 -11.33
C LEU A 112 0.28 -0.25 -11.65
N LYS A 113 0.19 0.60 -10.62
CA LYS A 113 0.13 2.07 -10.74
C LYS A 113 1.45 2.76 -10.38
N GLY A 114 2.54 2.00 -10.26
CA GLY A 114 3.88 2.54 -9.96
C GLY A 114 4.12 2.90 -8.50
N CYS A 115 3.26 2.47 -7.57
CA CYS A 115 3.48 2.60 -6.14
C CYS A 115 4.27 1.40 -5.60
N THR A 116 5.37 1.68 -4.90
CA THR A 116 6.34 0.66 -4.46
C THR A 116 6.49 0.58 -2.94
N ALA A 117 5.90 1.54 -2.22
CA ALA A 117 5.87 1.55 -0.77
C ALA A 117 4.53 2.07 -0.23
N ALA A 118 4.06 1.52 0.88
CA ALA A 118 2.82 1.96 1.53
C ALA A 118 2.92 1.98 3.07
N TYR A 119 2.13 2.86 3.68
CA TYR A 119 1.74 2.76 5.09
C TYR A 119 0.29 2.28 5.15
N ASP A 120 0.08 1.06 5.64
CA ASP A 120 -1.25 0.46 5.74
C ASP A 120 -1.78 0.54 7.17
N LEU A 121 -2.76 1.41 7.36
CA LEU A 121 -3.51 1.54 8.59
C LEU A 121 -4.72 0.59 8.52
N PHE A 122 -4.50 -0.68 8.82
CA PHE A 122 -5.53 -1.70 8.65
C PHE A 122 -6.38 -1.88 9.91
N VAL A 123 -7.65 -2.23 9.70
CA VAL A 123 -8.57 -2.64 10.76
C VAL A 123 -8.80 -4.15 10.64
N GLU A 124 -8.96 -4.79 11.79
CA GLU A 124 -9.49 -6.14 11.92
C GLU A 124 -10.51 -6.09 13.05
N PHE A 125 -11.68 -6.65 12.80
CA PHE A 125 -12.82 -6.56 13.71
C PHE A 125 -13.02 -7.90 14.44
N PRO A 126 -13.27 -7.92 15.75
CA PRO A 126 -13.47 -6.76 16.63
C PRO A 126 -12.17 -6.07 17.09
N LEU A 127 -11.04 -6.77 17.05
CA LEU A 127 -9.74 -6.26 17.45
C LEU A 127 -8.64 -6.87 16.56
N PRO A 128 -7.53 -6.14 16.32
CA PRO A 128 -6.38 -6.69 15.60
C PRO A 128 -5.75 -7.86 16.35
N THR A 129 -5.44 -8.91 15.62
CA THR A 129 -4.77 -10.11 16.11
C THR A 129 -3.33 -10.17 15.59
N ARG A 130 -2.46 -10.92 16.29
CA ARG A 130 -1.09 -11.14 15.82
C ARG A 130 -1.05 -11.86 14.47
N ASP A 131 -2.00 -12.77 14.25
CA ASP A 131 -2.07 -13.54 13.00
C ASP A 131 -2.63 -12.69 11.86
N GLY A 132 -3.65 -11.87 12.11
CA GLY A 132 -4.13 -10.87 11.14
C GLY A 132 -3.02 -9.92 10.67
N VAL A 133 -2.24 -9.36 11.61
CA VAL A 133 -1.06 -8.51 11.26
C VAL A 133 -0.07 -9.29 10.37
N ARG A 134 0.20 -10.56 10.68
CA ARG A 134 1.13 -11.40 9.89
C ARG A 134 0.59 -11.69 8.48
N LEU A 135 -0.70 -11.95 8.35
CA LEU A 135 -1.36 -12.22 7.07
C LEU A 135 -1.33 -11.00 6.15
N VAL A 136 -1.57 -9.80 6.71
CA VAL A 136 -1.42 -8.54 5.97
C VAL A 136 0.05 -8.34 5.56
N ALA A 137 0.99 -8.53 6.49
CA ALA A 137 2.42 -8.41 6.18
C ALA A 137 2.87 -9.38 5.08
N SER A 138 2.42 -10.65 5.13
CA SER A 138 2.78 -11.65 4.12
C SER A 138 2.21 -11.31 2.74
N ALA A 139 0.97 -10.80 2.68
CA ALA A 139 0.36 -10.37 1.44
C ALA A 139 1.17 -9.28 0.71
N TYR A 140 1.68 -8.28 1.45
CA TYR A 140 2.57 -7.26 0.88
C TYR A 140 3.93 -7.84 0.46
N GLN A 141 4.49 -8.75 1.27
CA GLN A 141 5.78 -9.38 1.01
C GLN A 141 5.75 -10.25 -0.26
N GLU A 142 4.70 -11.03 -0.47
CA GLU A 142 4.53 -11.89 -1.64
C GLU A 142 4.46 -11.10 -2.96
N VAL A 143 3.89 -9.89 -2.92
CA VAL A 143 3.88 -8.96 -4.07
C VAL A 143 5.24 -8.26 -4.25
N GLY A 144 6.13 -8.33 -3.27
CA GLY A 144 7.45 -7.67 -3.28
C GLY A 144 7.39 -6.18 -2.94
N MET A 145 6.34 -5.73 -2.26
CA MET A 145 6.13 -4.32 -1.91
C MET A 145 6.71 -4.00 -0.53
N ARG A 146 7.30 -2.80 -0.38
CA ARG A 146 7.67 -2.29 0.95
C ARG A 146 6.41 -1.80 1.67
N ALA A 147 6.17 -2.24 2.89
CA ALA A 147 5.01 -1.77 3.64
C ALA A 147 5.31 -1.58 5.13
N VAL A 148 4.73 -0.55 5.71
CA VAL A 148 4.56 -0.40 7.16
C VAL A 148 3.14 -0.88 7.49
N ILE A 149 3.03 -1.90 8.33
CA ILE A 149 1.74 -2.44 8.77
C ILE A 149 1.41 -1.86 10.15
N ALA A 150 0.35 -1.05 10.21
CA ALA A 150 -0.11 -0.38 11.42
C ALA A 150 -1.53 -0.85 11.76
N PRO A 151 -1.72 -1.73 12.76
CA PRO A 151 -3.06 -2.08 13.22
C PRO A 151 -3.71 -0.87 13.89
N MET A 152 -4.95 -0.57 13.50
CA MET A 152 -5.78 0.42 14.17
C MET A 152 -6.13 -0.06 15.58
N VAL A 153 -5.86 0.78 16.57
CA VAL A 153 -6.19 0.52 17.97
C VAL A 153 -6.88 1.72 18.58
N ALA A 154 -7.91 1.46 19.39
CA ALA A 154 -8.63 2.47 20.14
C ALA A 154 -9.04 1.88 21.50
N ASN A 155 -9.00 2.71 22.55
CA ASN A 155 -9.42 2.34 23.91
C ASN A 155 -10.92 2.63 24.16
N ARG A 156 -11.61 3.23 23.19
CA ARG A 156 -13.06 3.47 23.18
C ARG A 156 -13.59 3.02 21.83
N THR A 157 -14.75 2.39 21.83
CA THR A 157 -15.43 2.04 20.58
C THR A 157 -15.90 3.30 19.87
N PHE A 158 -16.11 3.20 18.55
CA PHE A 158 -16.72 4.29 17.79
C PHE A 158 -18.09 4.70 18.35
N PHE A 159 -18.88 3.72 18.79
CA PHE A 159 -20.21 3.94 19.37
C PHE A 159 -20.17 4.77 20.67
N GLU A 160 -19.17 4.53 21.51
CA GLU A 160 -18.95 5.33 22.73
C GLU A 160 -18.31 6.69 22.46
N ALA A 161 -17.63 6.86 21.33
CA ALA A 161 -16.90 8.08 20.99
C ALA A 161 -17.82 9.18 20.44
N ILE A 162 -18.98 8.82 19.88
CA ILE A 162 -19.95 9.79 19.34
C ILE A 162 -20.96 10.20 20.43
N PRO A 163 -21.00 11.48 20.83
CA PRO A 163 -21.97 11.95 21.81
C PRO A 163 -23.41 11.69 21.38
N GLY A 164 -24.19 11.05 22.24
CA GLY A 164 -25.62 10.78 22.02
C GLY A 164 -25.93 9.65 21.02
N LEU A 165 -24.93 8.98 20.42
CA LEU A 165 -25.18 7.88 19.48
C LEU A 165 -25.84 6.69 20.16
N MET A 166 -25.31 6.24 21.31
CA MET A 166 -25.90 5.15 22.09
C MET A 166 -27.32 5.50 22.59
N ASP A 167 -27.55 6.75 22.98
CA ASP A 167 -28.87 7.23 23.41
C ASP A 167 -29.89 7.26 22.25
N ALA A 168 -29.44 7.46 21.02
CA ALA A 168 -30.28 7.45 19.83
C ALA A 168 -30.68 6.04 19.36
N LEU A 169 -29.96 5.00 19.78
CA LEU A 169 -30.28 3.62 19.43
C LEU A 169 -31.55 3.13 20.15
N PRO A 170 -32.41 2.31 19.50
CA PRO A 170 -33.49 1.58 20.16
C PRO A 170 -32.99 0.76 21.36
N ASP A 171 -33.81 0.62 22.41
CA ASP A 171 -33.42 -0.07 23.64
C ASP A 171 -32.90 -1.50 23.38
N ASN A 172 -33.48 -2.21 22.41
CA ASN A 172 -33.07 -3.57 22.03
C ASN A 172 -31.72 -3.64 21.29
N LEU A 173 -31.09 -2.49 20.98
CA LEU A 173 -29.79 -2.37 20.32
C LEU A 173 -28.73 -1.69 21.21
N ARG A 174 -29.06 -1.30 22.45
CA ARG A 174 -28.12 -0.67 23.39
C ARG A 174 -27.30 -1.67 24.21
N GLU A 175 -27.76 -2.91 24.32
CA GLU A 175 -27.12 -3.99 25.07
C GLU A 175 -26.62 -5.07 24.08
N GLY A 176 -25.38 -4.96 23.62
CA GLY A 176 -24.75 -5.89 22.68
C GLY A 176 -23.25 -5.74 22.63
#